data_AF-K9FP95-F1
#
_entry.id   AF-K9FP95-F1
#
_cell.length_a   1.000
_cell.length_b   1.000
_cell.length_c   1.000
_cell.angle_alpha   90.00
_cell.angle_beta   90.00
_cell.angle_gamma   90.00
#
_symmetry.space_group_name_H-M   'P 1'
#
loop_
_entity.id
_entity.type
_entity.pdbx_description
1 polymer ?
#
loop_
_entity_poly.entity_id
_entity_poly.type
_entity_poly.pdbx_seq_one_letter_code
_entity_poly.pdbx_strand_id
1 'polypeptide(L)'
;MIFACKKCKKCFRKDAAEFDETDEYCPHCDNHFVIEAREPEARLHVEGEDARMDSRMLKDERVARDKERSLFNIRDVSDRMG
;
A
#
# COMPACT_ATOMS: atom_id res chain seq x y z
N MET A 1 -25.43 16.52 -15.28
CA MET A 1 -24.33 15.60 -15.64
C MET A 1 -24.89 14.22 -16.06
N ILE A 2 -24.15 13.45 -16.87
CA ILE A 2 -24.51 12.08 -17.28
C ILE A 2 -23.46 11.12 -16.71
N PHE A 3 -23.90 10.09 -16.00
CA PHE A 3 -23.05 9.13 -15.31
C PHE A 3 -23.38 7.70 -15.72
N ALA A 4 -22.41 6.79 -15.57
CA ALA A 4 -22.60 5.35 -15.75
C ALA A 4 -22.29 4.63 -14.44
N CYS A 5 -23.25 3.85 -13.93
CA CYS A 5 -23.06 3.13 -12.67
C CYS A 5 -22.19 1.89 -12.86
N LYS A 6 -21.15 1.71 -12.02
CA LYS A 6 -20.26 0.53 -12.07
C LYS A 6 -20.97 -0.78 -11.71
N LYS A 7 -21.96 -0.75 -10.81
CA LYS A 7 -22.69 -1.94 -10.35
C LYS A 7 -23.72 -2.44 -11.37
N CYS A 8 -24.63 -1.57 -11.82
CA CYS A 8 -25.73 -1.95 -12.72
C CYS A 8 -25.45 -1.67 -14.21
N LYS A 9 -24.34 -0.99 -14.56
CA LYS A 9 -23.96 -0.61 -15.93
C LYS A 9 -24.99 0.26 -16.68
N LYS A 10 -26.01 0.78 -15.98
CA LYS A 10 -27.00 1.70 -16.55
C LYS A 10 -26.47 3.13 -16.51
N CYS A 11 -26.72 3.87 -17.59
CA CYS A 11 -26.47 5.29 -17.66
C CYS A 11 -27.64 6.04 -17.01
N PHE A 12 -27.34 7.06 -16.22
CA PHE A 12 -28.34 7.94 -15.60
C PHE A 12 -27.92 9.40 -15.72
N ARG A 13 -28.89 10.29 -15.64
CA ARG A 13 -28.67 11.74 -15.67
C ARG A 13 -29.01 12.28 -14.29
N LYS A 14 -28.16 13.14 -13.76
CA LYS A 14 -28.36 13.81 -12.47
C LYS A 14 -28.04 15.29 -12.60
N ASP A 15 -28.86 16.15 -11.99
CA ASP A 15 -28.56 17.57 -11.96
C ASP A 15 -27.38 17.81 -11.00
N ALA A 16 -26.55 18.79 -11.31
CA ALA A 16 -25.35 19.13 -10.56
C ALA A 16 -25.46 20.48 -9.84
N ALA A 17 -26.54 21.21 -10.10
CA ALA A 17 -26.74 22.56 -9.57
C ALA A 17 -27.06 22.55 -8.07
N GLU A 18 -27.82 21.55 -7.63
CA GLU A 18 -28.14 21.27 -6.23
C GLU A 18 -27.76 19.82 -5.96
N PHE A 19 -26.93 19.57 -4.95
CA PHE A 19 -26.41 18.25 -4.62
C PHE A 19 -26.75 17.92 -3.17
N ASP A 20 -27.62 16.93 -2.97
CA ASP A 20 -28.05 16.47 -1.65
C ASP A 20 -27.48 15.07 -1.33
N GLU A 21 -27.58 14.60 -0.09
CA GLU A 21 -27.06 13.28 0.31
C GLU A 21 -27.75 12.11 -0.43
N THR A 22 -29.01 12.32 -0.83
CA THR A 22 -29.74 11.37 -1.67
C THR A 22 -29.16 11.29 -3.09
N ASP A 23 -28.42 12.32 -3.50
CA ASP A 23 -27.85 12.41 -4.82
C ASP A 23 -26.59 11.57 -5.01
N GLU A 24 -25.99 11.09 -3.93
CA GLU A 24 -24.77 10.28 -3.94
C GLU A 24 -24.98 8.83 -4.43
N TYR A 25 -26.24 8.44 -4.62
CA TYR A 25 -26.62 7.09 -5.00
C TYR A 25 -27.13 7.00 -6.44
N CYS A 26 -26.82 5.86 -7.07
CA CYS A 26 -27.37 5.50 -8.36
C CYS A 26 -28.88 5.18 -8.23
N PRO A 27 -29.77 5.81 -9.01
CA PRO A 27 -31.23 5.64 -8.91
C PRO A 27 -31.74 4.24 -9.32
N HIS A 28 -30.85 3.37 -9.80
CA HIS A 28 -31.21 2.05 -10.31
C HIS A 28 -30.82 0.89 -9.38
N CYS A 29 -29.86 1.09 -8.47
CA CYS A 29 -29.31 -0.02 -7.68
C CYS A 29 -28.68 0.42 -6.35
N ASP A 30 -28.93 1.67 -5.95
CA ASP A 30 -28.44 2.31 -4.72
C ASP A 30 -26.93 2.18 -4.52
N ASN A 31 -26.18 2.17 -5.61
CA ASN A 31 -24.73 2.21 -5.52
C ASN A 31 -24.28 3.63 -5.22
N HIS A 32 -23.68 3.83 -4.05
CA HIS A 32 -22.97 5.05 -3.69
C HIS A 32 -21.80 5.27 -4.65
N PHE A 33 -21.80 6.38 -5.38
CA PHE A 33 -20.81 6.66 -6.43
C PHE A 33 -19.86 7.82 -6.10
N VAL A 34 -20.14 8.55 -5.03
CA VAL A 34 -19.23 9.56 -4.47
C VAL A 34 -18.22 8.83 -3.61
N ILE A 35 -16.93 9.01 -3.86
CA ILE A 35 -15.87 8.35 -3.10
C ILE A 35 -15.06 9.44 -2.41
N GLU A 36 -14.74 9.24 -1.14
CA GLU A 36 -13.87 10.14 -0.39
C GLU A 36 -12.50 10.26 -1.08
N ALA A 37 -11.99 11.50 -1.12
CA ALA A 37 -10.64 11.75 -1.61
C ALA A 37 -9.63 11.06 -0.70
N ARG A 38 -8.75 10.23 -1.28
CA ARG A 38 -7.66 9.60 -0.55
C ARG A 38 -6.42 10.47 -0.61
N GLU A 39 -5.89 10.86 0.55
CA GLU A 39 -4.58 11.49 0.64
C GLU A 39 -3.46 10.44 0.44
N PRO A 40 -2.34 10.82 -0.20
CA PRO A 40 -1.20 9.93 -0.30
C PRO A 40 -0.59 9.70 1.08
N GLU A 41 -0.68 8.47 1.58
CA GLU A 41 0.00 8.07 2.81
C GLU A 41 1.51 7.95 2.53
N ALA A 42 2.35 8.52 3.40
CA ALA A 42 3.80 8.34 3.32
C ALA A 42 4.15 6.87 3.56
N ARG A 43 4.54 6.16 2.50
CA ARG A 43 4.97 4.76 2.55
C ARG A 43 6.45 4.67 2.22
N LEU A 44 7.21 3.97 3.07
CA LEU A 44 8.61 3.67 2.81
C LEU A 44 8.66 2.54 1.77
N HIS A 45 8.95 2.89 0.52
CA HIS A 45 9.19 1.91 -0.53
C HIS A 45 10.69 1.56 -0.56
N VAL A 46 11.00 0.26 -0.54
CA VAL A 46 12.36 -0.21 -0.79
C VAL A 46 12.43 -0.58 -2.26
N GLU A 47 13.10 0.24 -3.06
CA GLU A 47 13.35 -0.06 -4.47
C GLU A 47 14.42 -1.15 -4.58
N GLY A 48 14.03 -2.32 -5.06
CA GLY A 48 14.95 -3.40 -5.42
C GLY A 48 15.17 -3.40 -6.92
N GLU A 49 16.42 -3.36 -7.37
CA GLU A 49 16.78 -3.60 -8.77
C GLU A 49 16.51 -5.07 -9.18
N ASP A 50 16.77 -5.45 -10.44
CA ASP A 50 16.59 -6.82 -10.91
C ASP A 50 17.39 -7.79 -10.02
N ALA A 51 16.67 -8.72 -9.37
CA ALA A 51 17.19 -9.74 -8.47
C ALA A 51 18.34 -10.59 -9.06
N ARG A 52 18.47 -10.64 -10.39
CA ARG A 52 19.55 -11.35 -11.09
C ARG A 52 20.84 -10.53 -11.17
N MET A 53 20.75 -9.21 -11.13
CA MET A 53 21.90 -8.30 -11.09
C MET A 53 22.31 -8.02 -9.64
N ASP A 54 21.32 -7.83 -8.76
CA ASP A 54 21.56 -7.55 -7.35
C ASP A 54 20.69 -8.43 -6.44
N SER A 55 21.32 -9.47 -5.87
CA SER A 55 20.67 -10.41 -4.97
C SER A 55 20.73 -9.99 -3.49
N ARG A 56 21.20 -8.78 -3.16
CA ARG A 56 21.37 -8.35 -1.76
C ARG A 56 20.06 -8.29 -0.96
N MET A 57 18.93 -8.06 -1.64
CA MET A 57 17.60 -8.04 -1.02
C MET A 57 16.98 -9.45 -0.88
N LEU A 58 17.63 -10.48 -1.43
CA LEU A 58 17.19 -11.87 -1.35
C LEU A 58 17.92 -12.60 -0.22
N LYS A 59 17.16 -13.28 0.63
CA LYS A 59 17.71 -14.11 1.71
C LYS A 59 18.06 -15.50 1.16
N ASP A 60 19.34 -15.87 1.19
CA ASP A 60 19.77 -17.26 0.93
C ASP A 60 19.74 -18.06 2.26
N GLU A 61 19.01 -19.16 2.28
CA GLU A 61 18.86 -20.02 3.47
C GLU A 61 20.06 -20.97 3.68
N ARG A 62 20.95 -21.12 2.70
CA ARG A 62 22.11 -22.02 2.78
C ARG A 62 23.30 -21.40 3.52
N VAL A 63 23.34 -20.08 3.60
CA VAL A 63 24.44 -19.35 4.24
C VAL A 63 24.14 -19.24 5.74
N ALA A 64 25.08 -19.71 6.56
CA ALA A 64 24.97 -19.56 8.01
C ALA A 64 24.92 -18.07 8.37
N ARG A 65 23.88 -17.68 9.11
CA ARG A 65 23.76 -16.31 9.61
C ARG A 65 24.93 -16.01 10.55
N ASP A 66 25.48 -14.81 10.42
CA ASP A 66 26.34 -14.27 11.46
C ASP A 66 25.57 -14.24 12.78
N LYS A 67 26.25 -14.67 13.86
CA LYS A 67 25.67 -14.65 15.20
C LYS A 67 25.28 -13.22 15.54
N GLU A 68 24.07 -13.04 16.08
CA GLU A 68 23.61 -11.74 16.57
C GLU A 68 24.57 -11.24 17.66
N ARG A 69 25.45 -10.31 17.28
CA ARG A 69 26.39 -9.67 18.20
C ARG A 69 25.63 -8.64 19.00
N SER A 70 25.66 -8.78 20.32
CA SER A 70 24.98 -7.83 21.21
C SER A 70 25.99 -7.08 22.07
N LEU A 71 25.70 -5.81 22.37
CA LEU A 71 26.54 -5.01 23.26
C LEU A 71 26.57 -5.57 24.70
N PHE A 72 25.59 -6.41 25.05
CA PHE A 72 25.39 -6.95 26.40
C PHE A 72 25.91 -8.38 26.56
N ASN A 73 26.45 -9.01 25.50
CA ASN A 73 27.02 -10.34 25.59
C ASN A 73 28.49 -10.29 26.02
N ILE A 74 28.77 -10.83 27.20
CA ILE A 74 30.12 -10.91 27.81
C ILE A 74 31.10 -11.69 26.92
N ARG A 75 30.61 -12.63 26.11
CA ARG A 75 31.42 -13.43 25.18
C ARG A 75 31.92 -12.63 23.96
N ASP A 76 31.27 -11.52 23.63
CA ASP A 76 31.61 -10.68 22.47
C ASP A 76 32.63 -9.56 22.83
N VAL A 77 33.15 -9.55 24.08
CA VAL A 77 34.08 -8.54 24.60
C VAL A 77 35.53 -8.80 24.16
N SER A 78 35.90 -10.06 23.90
CA SER A 78 37.26 -10.45 23.50
C SER A 78 37.72 -9.80 22.19
N ASP A 79 36.80 -9.56 21.26
CA ASP A 79 37.09 -8.98 19.95
C ASP A 79 37.34 -7.46 20.01
N ARG A 80 37.14 -6.82 21.18
CA ARG A 80 37.29 -5.38 21.41
C ARG A 80 38.55 -5.00 22.19
N MET A 81 39.34 -5.99 22.63
CA MET A 81 40.56 -5.80 23.43
C MET A 81 41.84 -5.87 22.56
N GLY A 82 41.73 -5.59 21.26
CA GLY A 82 42.83 -5.43 20.32
C GLY A 82 43.06 -3.97 19.99
#